data_AF-A0A3M1XTX8-F1
#
_entry.id   AF-A0A3M1XTX8-F1
#
_cell.length_a   1.000
_cell.length_b   1.000
_cell.length_c   1.000
_cell.angle_alpha   90.00
_cell.angle_beta   90.00
_cell.angle_gamma   90.00
#
_symmetry.space_group_name_H-M   'P 1'
#
loop_
_entity.id
_entity.type
_entity.pdbx_description
1 polymer ?
#
loop_
_entity_poly.entity_id
_entity_poly.type
_entity_poly.pdbx_seq_one_letter_code
_entity_poly.pdbx_strand_id
1 'polypeptide(L)'
;VKEVMGIFSRVKYLIGGYLFSADDIEHGILRANRRPPSRPFRQFGPFDRRRRFSLKELDPRIHFALVCGSRSCAPIRFYTPEGIDRELDMAAMNFINSSEVVIIPEERKLLLSSIFKWYQKDFGGLDGVIDFLIRYTVEDHEKAFLKENRHNLRIEYLYYDWNLNR
;
A
#
# COMPACT_ATOMS: atom_id res chain seq x y z
N VAL A 1 4.05 10.98 -22.44
CA VAL A 1 2.92 11.48 -21.61
C VAL A 1 3.45 12.64 -20.78
N LYS A 2 2.86 13.85 -20.84
CA LYS A 2 3.27 14.97 -19.99
C LYS A 2 2.77 14.70 -18.57
N GLU A 3 3.67 14.69 -17.61
CA GLU A 3 3.33 14.55 -16.19
C GLU A 3 2.58 15.81 -15.74
N VAL A 4 1.30 15.67 -15.40
CA VAL A 4 0.51 16.80 -14.89
C VAL A 4 0.72 16.86 -13.39
N MET A 5 1.45 17.88 -12.93
CA MET A 5 1.69 18.09 -11.51
C MET A 5 0.36 18.12 -10.73
N GLY A 6 0.25 17.22 -9.74
CA GLY A 6 -0.93 17.10 -8.89
C GLY A 6 -2.14 16.42 -9.52
N ILE A 7 -1.97 15.66 -10.61
CA ILE A 7 -3.07 14.98 -11.34
C ILE A 7 -4.01 14.20 -10.40
N PHE A 8 -3.46 13.46 -9.44
CA PHE A 8 -4.22 12.64 -8.49
C PHE A 8 -5.14 13.43 -7.55
N SER A 9 -4.84 14.72 -7.34
CA SER A 9 -5.63 15.64 -6.49
C SER A 9 -6.54 16.58 -7.29
N ARG A 10 -6.16 16.87 -8.54
CA ARG A 10 -6.79 17.89 -9.39
C ARG A 10 -7.88 17.33 -10.28
N VAL A 11 -7.66 16.15 -10.87
CA VAL A 11 -8.66 15.49 -11.70
C VAL A 11 -9.74 14.92 -10.78
N LYS A 12 -11.00 15.24 -11.08
CA LYS A 12 -12.14 14.83 -10.27
C LYS A 12 -13.22 14.20 -11.13
N TYR A 13 -13.87 13.20 -10.56
CA TYR A 13 -14.98 12.46 -11.14
C TYR A 13 -16.25 12.78 -10.36
N LEU A 14 -17.36 12.99 -11.08
CA LEU A 14 -18.68 13.17 -10.47
C LEU A 14 -19.31 11.79 -10.24
N ILE A 15 -19.43 11.39 -8.98
CA ILE A 15 -19.96 10.07 -8.57
C ILE A 15 -21.03 10.31 -7.50
N GLY A 16 -22.28 9.90 -7.79
CA GLY A 16 -23.39 10.02 -6.83
C GLY A 16 -23.64 11.44 -6.33
N GLY A 17 -23.37 12.46 -7.15
CA GLY A 17 -23.51 13.88 -6.79
C GLY A 17 -22.34 14.50 -6.02
N TYR A 18 -21.24 13.77 -5.84
CA TYR A 18 -20.02 14.26 -5.19
C TYR A 18 -18.83 14.23 -6.16
N LEU A 19 -17.91 15.16 -5.98
CA LEU A 19 -16.64 15.17 -6.71
C LEU A 19 -15.56 14.40 -5.92
N PHE A 20 -14.94 13.43 -6.57
CA PHE A 20 -13.84 12.64 -6.02
C PHE A 20 -12.62 12.71 -6.92
N SER A 21 -11.48 13.06 -6.33
CA SER A 21 -10.16 12.84 -6.93
C SER A 21 -9.61 11.45 -6.57
N ALA A 22 -8.52 11.02 -7.20
CA ALA A 22 -7.85 9.77 -6.83
C ALA A 22 -7.37 9.80 -5.37
N ASP A 23 -6.82 10.93 -4.92
CA ASP A 23 -6.47 11.14 -3.50
C ASP A 23 -7.67 11.01 -2.56
N ASP A 24 -8.84 11.52 -2.98
CA ASP A 24 -10.07 11.41 -2.19
C ASP A 24 -10.49 9.95 -2.03
N ILE A 25 -10.35 9.15 -3.09
CA ILE A 25 -10.69 7.73 -3.07
C ILE A 25 -9.65 6.96 -2.24
N GLU A 26 -8.36 7.11 -2.53
CA GLU A 26 -7.30 6.39 -1.84
C GLU A 26 -7.24 6.78 -0.35
N HIS A 27 -7.02 8.05 -0.06
CA HIS A 27 -6.74 8.48 1.31
C HIS A 27 -8.01 8.75 2.11
N GLY A 28 -9.06 9.25 1.46
CA GLY A 28 -10.32 9.59 2.10
C GLY A 28 -11.23 8.37 2.29
N ILE A 29 -11.33 7.48 1.30
CA ILE A 29 -12.22 6.33 1.33
C ILE A 29 -11.49 5.06 1.78
N LEU A 30 -10.55 4.56 0.97
CA LEU A 30 -9.93 3.25 1.14
C LEU A 30 -9.01 3.20 2.36
N ARG A 31 -8.24 4.26 2.60
CA ARG A 31 -7.41 4.39 3.80
C ARG A 31 -8.18 4.86 5.03
N ALA A 32 -9.50 4.69 5.09
CA ALA A 32 -10.33 5.07 6.23
C ALA A 32 -10.10 6.52 6.72
N ASN A 33 -9.91 7.46 5.79
CA ASN A 33 -9.59 8.86 6.05
C ASN A 33 -8.31 9.07 6.90
N ARG A 34 -7.31 8.18 6.78
CA ARG A 34 -5.99 8.35 7.41
C ARG A 34 -5.25 9.51 6.77
N ARG A 35 -4.31 10.07 7.52
CA ARG A 35 -3.47 11.18 7.04
C ARG A 35 -2.54 10.65 5.91
N PRO A 36 -2.51 11.32 4.74
CA PRO A 36 -1.51 11.05 3.70
C PRO A 36 -0.08 11.27 4.21
N PRO A 37 0.93 10.50 3.77
CA PRO A 37 2.32 10.74 4.14
C PRO A 37 2.83 12.12 3.69
N SER A 38 2.34 12.62 2.56
CA SER A 38 2.75 13.87 1.92
C SER A 38 2.01 15.13 2.41
N ARG A 39 1.01 14.99 3.30
CA ARG A 39 0.15 16.10 3.73
C ARG A 39 -0.03 16.15 5.26
N PRO A 40 -0.17 17.36 5.84
CA PRO A 40 -0.34 17.52 7.29
C PRO A 40 -1.73 17.15 7.82
N PHE A 41 -2.76 17.12 6.96
CA PHE A 41 -4.15 16.90 7.35
C PHE A 41 -4.76 15.66 6.71
N ARG A 42 -5.84 15.13 7.32
CA ARG A 42 -6.67 14.07 6.72
C ARG A 42 -7.34 14.58 5.45
N GLN A 43 -7.66 13.66 4.54
CA GLN A 43 -8.23 14.01 3.24
C GLN A 43 -9.62 14.65 3.38
N PHE A 44 -10.46 14.15 4.29
CA PHE A 44 -11.79 14.69 4.58
C PHE A 44 -11.84 15.31 5.98
N GLY A 45 -12.29 16.56 6.05
CA GLY A 45 -12.53 17.28 7.28
C GLY A 45 -13.76 16.78 8.07
N PRO A 46 -14.00 17.30 9.28
CA PRO A 46 -15.10 16.84 10.14
C PRO A 46 -16.49 17.06 9.53
N PHE A 47 -16.68 18.11 8.73
CA PHE A 47 -17.94 18.47 8.09
C PHE A 47 -18.03 18.04 6.61
N ASP A 48 -16.99 17.37 6.08
CA ASP A 48 -17.02 16.89 4.70
C ASP A 48 -18.01 15.73 4.59
N ARG A 49 -19.08 15.94 3.81
CA ARG A 49 -20.15 14.95 3.62
C ARG A 49 -19.66 13.66 2.98
N ARG A 50 -18.54 13.69 2.24
CA ARG A 50 -17.93 12.53 1.58
C ARG A 50 -17.32 11.53 2.57
N ARG A 51 -17.02 11.98 3.79
CA ARG A 51 -16.51 11.11 4.86
C ARG A 51 -17.44 9.95 5.22
N ARG A 52 -18.75 10.06 4.91
CA ARG A 52 -19.71 8.96 5.10
C ARG A 52 -19.37 7.70 4.31
N PHE A 53 -18.57 7.84 3.24
CA PHE A 53 -18.17 6.74 2.36
C PHE A 53 -16.85 6.11 2.78
N SER A 54 -16.15 6.67 3.78
CA SER A 54 -14.90 6.10 4.29
C SER A 54 -15.11 4.71 4.87
N LEU A 55 -14.17 3.80 4.61
CA LEU A 55 -14.15 2.51 5.27
C LEU A 55 -14.06 2.70 6.79
N LYS A 56 -14.71 1.81 7.55
CA LYS A 56 -14.65 1.80 9.01
C LYS A 56 -13.27 1.40 9.50
N GLU A 57 -12.70 0.39 8.85
CA GLU A 57 -11.36 -0.13 9.14
C GLU A 57 -10.54 -0.12 7.86
N LEU A 58 -9.23 0.07 8.03
CA LEU A 58 -8.27 0.09 6.94
C LEU A 58 -7.79 -1.33 6.67
N ASP A 59 -7.85 -1.73 5.41
CA ASP A 59 -7.22 -2.96 4.93
C ASP A 59 -5.85 -2.62 4.31
N PRO A 60 -4.72 -3.05 4.90
CA PRO A 60 -3.39 -2.73 4.37
C PRO A 60 -3.13 -3.32 2.97
N ARG A 61 -3.89 -4.34 2.52
CA ARG A 61 -3.72 -4.96 1.19
C ARG A 61 -3.97 -3.98 0.04
N ILE A 62 -4.71 -2.89 0.29
CA ILE A 62 -4.98 -1.87 -0.73
C ILE A 62 -3.71 -1.24 -1.31
N HIS A 63 -2.62 -1.18 -0.53
CA HIS A 63 -1.34 -0.59 -0.96
C HIS A 63 -0.68 -1.36 -2.11
N PHE A 64 -1.08 -2.62 -2.31
CA PHE A 64 -0.60 -3.48 -3.40
C PHE A 64 -1.63 -3.63 -4.52
N ALA A 65 -2.86 -3.17 -4.26
CA ALA A 65 -3.96 -3.23 -5.21
C ALA A 65 -4.07 -1.96 -6.08
N LEU A 66 -3.63 -0.82 -5.53
CA LEU A 66 -3.59 0.45 -6.21
C LEU A 66 -2.28 0.58 -7.00
N VAL A 67 -2.40 0.53 -8.32
CA VAL A 67 -1.27 0.71 -9.23
C VAL A 67 -1.17 2.18 -9.61
N CYS A 68 -0.09 2.85 -9.24
CA CYS A 68 0.18 4.23 -9.66
C CYS A 68 0.77 4.33 -11.08
N GLY A 69 0.96 3.20 -11.77
CA GLY A 69 1.50 3.14 -13.13
C GLY A 69 3.03 3.19 -13.23
N SER A 70 3.76 3.06 -12.11
CA SER A 70 5.22 2.91 -12.10
C SER A 70 5.66 1.48 -12.42
N ARG A 71 6.93 1.32 -12.84
CA ARG A 71 7.52 0.01 -13.19
C ARG A 71 7.55 -1.00 -12.03
N SER A 72 7.52 -0.51 -10.79
CA SER A 72 7.52 -1.33 -9.56
C SER A 72 6.11 -1.75 -9.10
N CYS A 73 5.04 -1.41 -9.83
CA CYS A 73 3.68 -1.82 -9.46
C CYS A 73 3.34 -3.24 -9.93
N ALA A 74 2.59 -3.97 -9.09
CA ALA A 74 1.97 -5.24 -9.47
C ALA A 74 1.08 -5.09 -10.72
N PRO A 75 0.91 -6.14 -11.55
CA PRO A 75 0.06 -6.07 -12.74
C PRO A 75 -1.37 -5.65 -12.40
N ILE A 76 -1.95 -4.77 -13.22
CA ILE A 76 -3.33 -4.27 -13.05
C ILE A 76 -4.28 -5.47 -13.03
N ARG A 77 -4.98 -5.65 -11.90
CA ARG A 77 -6.02 -6.66 -11.74
C ARG A 77 -7.39 -5.98 -11.78
N PHE A 78 -8.34 -6.64 -12.42
CA PHE A 78 -9.75 -6.30 -12.28
C PHE A 78 -10.21 -6.85 -10.93
N TYR A 79 -10.89 -6.00 -10.15
CA TYR A 79 -11.46 -6.39 -8.87
C TYR A 79 -12.96 -6.55 -8.98
N THR A 80 -13.49 -7.61 -8.39
CA THR A 80 -14.93 -7.91 -8.34
C THR A 80 -15.43 -7.82 -6.91
N PRO A 81 -16.67 -7.33 -6.67
CA PRO A 81 -17.22 -7.31 -5.31
C PRO A 81 -17.21 -8.70 -4.64
N GLU A 82 -17.46 -9.76 -5.41
CA GLU A 82 -17.54 -11.13 -4.93
C GLU A 82 -16.15 -11.75 -4.71
N GLY A 83 -15.12 -11.29 -5.43
CA GLY A 83 -13.76 -11.82 -5.39
C GLY A 83 -12.77 -10.97 -4.58
N ILE A 84 -13.20 -9.83 -4.03
CA ILE A 84 -12.30 -8.78 -3.55
C ILE A 84 -11.25 -9.27 -2.56
N ASP A 85 -11.62 -10.10 -1.58
CA ASP A 85 -10.68 -10.60 -0.57
C ASP A 85 -9.59 -11.47 -1.18
N ARG A 86 -9.97 -12.39 -2.06
CA ARG A 86 -9.02 -13.27 -2.76
C ARG A 86 -8.11 -12.47 -3.68
N GLU A 87 -8.66 -11.48 -4.38
CA GLU A 87 -7.91 -10.64 -5.31
C GLU A 87 -6.91 -9.74 -4.59
N LEU A 88 -7.29 -9.19 -3.43
CA LEU A 88 -6.39 -8.44 -2.55
C LEU A 88 -5.31 -9.34 -1.95
N ASP A 89 -5.64 -10.56 -1.54
CA ASP A 89 -4.65 -11.53 -1.07
C ASP A 89 -3.65 -11.91 -2.16
N MET A 90 -4.12 -12.12 -3.39
CA MET A 90 -3.23 -12.35 -4.53
C MET A 90 -2.34 -11.15 -4.81
N ALA A 91 -2.85 -9.91 -4.74
CA ALA A 91 -2.05 -8.71 -4.93
C ALA A 91 -0.94 -8.60 -3.89
N ALA A 92 -1.28 -8.78 -2.61
CA ALA A 92 -0.33 -8.78 -1.50
C ALA A 92 0.71 -9.90 -1.67
N MET A 93 0.29 -11.13 -1.91
CA MET A 93 1.17 -12.28 -2.11
C MET A 93 2.15 -12.04 -3.26
N ASN A 94 1.70 -11.56 -4.42
CA ASN A 94 2.61 -11.29 -5.54
C ASN A 94 3.63 -10.19 -5.20
N PHE A 95 3.22 -9.15 -4.48
CA PHE A 95 4.12 -8.06 -4.11
C PHE A 95 5.18 -8.52 -3.10
N ILE A 96 4.76 -9.23 -2.04
CA ILE A 96 5.66 -9.73 -0.99
C ILE A 96 6.69 -10.72 -1.53
N ASN A 97 6.36 -11.48 -2.57
CA ASN A 97 7.27 -12.48 -3.16
C ASN A 97 7.93 -11.96 -4.46
N SER A 98 7.99 -10.64 -4.64
CA SER A 98 8.68 -9.99 -5.77
C SER A 98 10.03 -9.41 -5.33
N SER A 99 10.77 -8.82 -6.27
CA SER A 99 12.03 -8.10 -5.96
C SER A 99 11.86 -6.86 -5.07
N GLU A 100 10.61 -6.48 -4.74
CA GLU A 100 10.30 -5.37 -3.83
C GLU A 100 10.45 -5.75 -2.34
N VAL A 101 10.65 -7.03 -2.03
CA VAL A 101 10.95 -7.54 -0.69
C VAL A 101 12.06 -8.57 -0.82
N VAL A 102 13.22 -8.30 -0.21
CA VAL A 102 14.37 -9.23 -0.22
C VAL A 102 14.79 -9.53 1.20
N ILE A 103 14.85 -10.82 1.52
CA ILE A 103 15.28 -11.35 2.81
C ILE A 103 16.73 -11.84 2.65
N ILE A 104 17.63 -11.34 3.49
CA ILE A 104 19.06 -11.71 3.48
C ILE A 104 19.40 -12.27 4.88
N PRO A 105 19.19 -13.58 5.11
CA PRO A 105 19.34 -14.19 6.42
C PRO A 105 20.74 -14.05 7.02
N GLU A 106 21.78 -14.13 6.20
CA GLU A 106 23.19 -14.11 6.60
C GLU A 106 23.58 -12.77 7.26
N GLU A 107 22.93 -11.68 6.83
CA GLU A 107 23.15 -10.33 7.34
C GLU A 107 22.07 -9.89 8.35
N ARG A 108 21.09 -10.76 8.65
CA ARG A 108 19.86 -10.41 9.38
C ARG A 108 19.16 -9.19 8.79
N LYS A 109 19.08 -9.12 7.47
CA LYS A 109 18.70 -7.91 6.76
C LYS A 109 17.45 -8.09 5.91
N LEU A 110 16.59 -7.07 5.93
CA LEU A 110 15.43 -6.95 5.06
C LEU A 110 15.58 -5.72 4.16
N LEU A 111 15.46 -5.92 2.85
CA LEU A 111 15.27 -4.84 1.89
C LEU A 111 13.79 -4.75 1.55
N LEU A 112 13.16 -3.62 1.88
CA LEU A 112 11.72 -3.44 1.70
C LEU A 112 11.42 -2.29 0.74
N SER A 113 10.34 -2.41 -0.03
CA SER A 113 9.82 -1.29 -0.80
C SER A 113 9.49 -0.09 0.10
N SER A 114 9.67 1.13 -0.44
CA SER A 114 9.39 2.38 0.28
C SER A 114 7.92 2.54 0.69
N ILE A 115 7.00 1.77 0.11
CA ILE A 115 5.59 1.66 0.54
C ILE A 115 5.50 1.35 2.04
N PHE A 116 6.31 0.41 2.54
CA PHE A 116 6.32 0.04 3.96
C PHE A 116 6.82 1.18 4.86
N LYS A 117 7.68 2.06 4.33
CA LYS A 117 8.15 3.25 5.04
C LYS A 117 7.06 4.32 5.13
N TRP A 118 6.44 4.65 3.99
CA TRP A 118 5.45 5.73 3.91
C TRP A 118 4.16 5.38 4.65
N TYR A 119 3.75 4.11 4.53
CA TYR A 119 2.49 3.61 5.08
C TYR A 119 2.69 2.70 6.29
N GLN A 120 3.83 2.74 6.97
CA GLN A 120 4.12 1.89 8.15
C GLN A 120 2.98 1.89 9.18
N LYS A 121 2.34 3.04 9.40
CA LYS A 121 1.23 3.18 10.36
C LYS A 121 -0.04 2.44 9.93
N ASP A 122 -0.23 2.25 8.63
CA ASP A 122 -1.37 1.55 8.06
C ASP A 122 -1.28 0.04 8.30
N PHE A 123 -0.06 -0.48 8.46
CA PHE A 123 0.20 -1.87 8.84
C PHE A 123 0.16 -2.10 10.36
N GLY A 124 0.04 -1.05 11.18
CA GLY A 124 0.14 -1.17 12.65
C GLY A 124 1.55 -0.92 13.20
N GLY A 125 2.43 -0.29 12.45
CA GLY A 125 3.82 -0.07 12.84
C GLY A 125 4.75 -1.15 12.28
N LEU A 126 5.98 -1.19 12.78
CA LEU A 126 7.00 -2.09 12.23
C LEU A 126 6.67 -3.56 12.51
N ASP A 127 6.18 -3.87 13.70
CA ASP A 127 5.73 -5.24 14.04
C ASP A 127 4.63 -5.70 13.08
N GLY A 128 3.67 -4.82 12.78
CA GLY A 128 2.60 -5.13 11.84
C GLY A 128 3.07 -5.29 10.39
N VAL A 129 4.14 -4.59 9.98
CA VAL A 129 4.81 -4.86 8.69
C VAL A 129 5.39 -6.27 8.70
N ILE A 130 6.11 -6.66 9.75
CA ILE A 130 6.72 -8.00 9.84
C ILE A 130 5.65 -9.10 9.88
N ASP A 131 4.58 -8.91 10.65
CA ASP A 131 3.44 -9.84 10.68
C ASP A 131 2.78 -9.97 9.29
N PHE A 132 2.70 -8.87 8.54
CA PHE A 132 2.20 -8.86 7.16
C PHE A 132 3.14 -9.63 6.21
N LEU A 133 4.45 -9.45 6.31
CA LEU A 133 5.43 -10.23 5.54
C LEU A 133 5.28 -11.72 5.83
N ILE A 134 5.30 -12.11 7.10
CA ILE A 134 5.16 -13.52 7.53
C ILE A 134 3.88 -14.16 6.97
N ARG A 135 2.79 -13.39 6.88
CA ARG A 135 1.50 -13.87 6.36
C ARG A 135 1.54 -14.21 4.87
N TYR A 136 2.26 -13.43 4.07
CA TYR A 136 2.19 -13.48 2.60
C TYR A 136 3.45 -14.02 1.93
N THR A 137 4.58 -14.16 2.64
CA THR A 137 5.74 -14.92 2.15
C THR A 137 5.31 -16.35 1.81
N VAL A 138 5.80 -16.91 0.71
CA VAL A 138 5.49 -18.29 0.30
C VAL A 138 6.43 -19.28 0.98
N GLU A 139 7.72 -18.98 0.96
CA GLU A 139 8.79 -19.87 1.40
C GLU A 139 8.79 -20.06 2.92
N ASP A 140 8.71 -21.31 3.36
CA ASP A 140 8.58 -21.61 4.80
C ASP A 140 9.85 -21.32 5.60
N HIS A 141 11.02 -21.45 4.97
CA HIS A 141 12.30 -21.11 5.59
C HIS A 141 12.42 -19.60 5.85
N GLU A 142 11.96 -18.77 4.91
CA GLU A 142 11.91 -17.31 5.08
C GLU A 142 10.90 -16.90 6.16
N LYS A 143 9.71 -17.53 6.22
CA LYS A 143 8.75 -17.29 7.30
C LYS A 143 9.33 -17.62 8.66
N ALA A 144 10.02 -18.75 8.79
CA ALA A 144 10.66 -19.17 10.03
C ALA A 144 11.72 -18.13 10.45
N PHE A 145 12.58 -17.74 9.52
CA PHE A 145 13.59 -16.70 9.75
C PHE A 145 12.97 -15.38 10.23
N LEU A 146 11.91 -14.89 9.57
CA LEU A 146 11.19 -13.67 9.95
C LEU A 146 10.59 -13.78 11.36
N LYS A 147 9.99 -14.91 11.70
CA LYS A 147 9.41 -15.16 13.04
C LYS A 147 10.48 -15.14 14.13
N GLU A 148 11.58 -15.85 13.90
CA GLU A 148 12.68 -15.99 14.87
C GLU A 148 13.43 -14.66 15.09
N ASN A 149 13.57 -13.86 14.02
CA ASN A 149 14.39 -12.65 14.06
C ASN A 149 13.57 -11.36 14.16
N ARG A 150 12.24 -11.41 14.36
CA ARG A 150 11.33 -10.25 14.27
C ARG A 150 11.79 -8.97 15.01
N HIS A 151 12.55 -9.10 16.10
CA HIS A 151 13.05 -7.96 16.90
C HIS A 151 14.52 -7.60 16.63
N ASN A 152 15.17 -8.28 15.70
CA ASN A 152 16.60 -8.14 15.39
C ASN A 152 16.88 -8.18 13.88
N LEU A 153 16.03 -7.51 13.09
CA LEU A 153 16.19 -7.36 11.65
C LEU A 153 16.68 -5.94 11.33
N ARG A 154 17.75 -5.85 10.54
CA ARG A 154 18.19 -4.59 9.94
C ARG A 154 17.33 -4.31 8.71
N ILE A 155 16.51 -3.27 8.79
CA ILE A 155 15.61 -2.89 7.69
C ILE A 155 16.22 -1.75 6.89
N GLU A 156 16.35 -1.96 5.59
CA GLU A 156 16.69 -0.94 4.62
C GLU A 156 15.58 -0.85 3.57
N TYR A 157 15.42 0.33 2.98
CA TYR A 157 14.37 0.57 1.99
C TYR A 157 14.96 0.67 0.59
N LEU A 158 14.40 -0.09 -0.35
CA LEU A 158 14.77 -0.05 -1.75
C LEU A 158 14.47 1.33 -2.35
N TYR A 159 15.35 1.77 -3.27
CA TYR A 159 15.15 3.00 -4.00
C TYR A 159 13.95 2.83 -4.94
N TYR A 160 12.89 3.59 -4.67
CA TYR A 160 11.67 3.53 -5.48
C TYR A 160 11.89 4.31 -6.78
N ASP A 161 11.94 3.61 -7.91
CA ASP A 161 12.02 4.24 -9.23
C ASP A 161 10.64 4.79 -9.62
N TRP A 162 10.51 6.12 -9.58
CA TRP A 162 9.29 6.85 -9.95
C TRP A 162 9.05 6.92 -11.47
N ASN A 163 9.90 6.32 -12.30
CA ASN A 163 9.72 6.33 -13.74
C ASN A 163 8.46 5.55 -14.18
N LEU A 164 7.68 6.17 -15.07
CA LEU A 164 6.49 5.60 -15.72
C LEU A 164 6.85 4.35 -16.55
N ASN A 165 5.94 3.37 -16.59
CA ASN A 165 6.01 2.27 -17.56
C ASN A 165 6.10 2.85 -19.00
N ARG A 166 7.16 2.47 -19.72
CA ARG A 166 7.29 2.73 -21.17
C ARG A 166 6.82 1.53 -21.94
#